data_AF-A0A532EI78-F1
#
_entry.id   AF-A0A532EI78-F1
#
_cell.length_a   1.000
_cell.length_b   1.000
_cell.length_c   1.000
_cell.angle_alpha   90.00
_cell.angle_beta   90.00
_cell.angle_gamma   90.00
#
_symmetry.space_group_name_H-M   'P 1'
#
loop_
_entity.id
_entity.type
_entity.pdbx_description
1 polymer ?
#
loop_
_entity_poly.entity_id
_entity_poly.type
_entity_poly.pdbx_seq_one_letter_code
_entity_poly.pdbx_strand_id
1 'polypeptide(L)'
;MWLQFDPSNGTGHSHPASLTQEQMMAVLRGIGVRSRDTIAGFDVFSAKDSSPAFTSPEASLLAPYLRQALAKASPKDMATFYALTRDVSKGELITSGGMFLRGRYLYVILANARTSPYSTQYENAHTVDTRDRPLIPIARYRFVTTFTPESAWIPNKQVRDQDGYERYLDESKLVVIDLDHLPELPARPTQPLTPQR
;
A
#
# COMPACT_ATOMS: atom_id res chain seq x y z
N MET A 1 4.55 -3.71 12.54
CA MET A 1 5.15 -4.18 11.27
C MET A 1 5.66 -5.56 11.54
N TRP A 2 5.27 -6.54 10.73
CA TRP A 2 5.66 -7.93 10.96
C TRP A 2 5.96 -8.59 9.61
N LEU A 3 6.88 -9.56 9.60
CA LEU A 3 7.10 -10.42 8.44
C LEU A 3 6.07 -11.55 8.48
N GLN A 4 5.38 -11.75 7.37
CA GLN A 4 4.43 -12.85 7.22
C GLN A 4 4.96 -13.83 6.18
N PHE A 5 5.03 -15.11 6.52
CA PHE A 5 5.35 -16.18 5.58
C PHE A 5 4.30 -16.24 4.46
N ASP A 6 4.74 -16.28 3.21
CA ASP A 6 3.94 -16.41 2.00
C ASP A 6 3.96 -17.89 1.52
N PRO A 7 2.92 -18.69 1.84
CA PRO A 7 2.84 -20.10 1.43
C PRO A 7 2.53 -20.29 -0.06
N SER A 8 2.16 -19.23 -0.78
CA SER A 8 1.83 -19.25 -2.22
C SER A 8 3.04 -19.08 -3.11
N ASN A 9 4.20 -18.89 -2.50
CA ASN A 9 5.44 -18.61 -3.18
C ASN A 9 6.02 -19.85 -3.86
N GLY A 10 5.91 -19.90 -5.19
CA GLY A 10 6.52 -20.96 -6.01
C GLY A 10 8.03 -20.78 -6.22
N THR A 11 8.50 -19.56 -6.48
CA THR A 11 9.86 -19.27 -6.98
C THR A 11 10.74 -18.42 -6.06
N GLY A 12 10.22 -17.89 -4.95
CA GLY A 12 10.89 -16.94 -4.07
C GLY A 12 10.59 -15.47 -4.43
N HIS A 13 10.50 -14.60 -3.42
CA HIS A 13 10.58 -13.14 -3.57
C HIS A 13 12.06 -12.73 -3.65
N SER A 14 12.35 -11.62 -4.31
CA SER A 14 13.71 -11.05 -4.42
C SER A 14 14.11 -10.32 -3.13
N HIS A 15 14.06 -11.04 -2.02
CA HIS A 15 14.45 -10.59 -0.70
C HIS A 15 15.71 -11.31 -0.21
N PRO A 16 16.54 -10.66 0.62
CA PRO A 16 16.38 -9.31 1.17
C PRO A 16 16.55 -8.21 0.11
N ALA A 17 15.84 -7.10 0.29
CA ALA A 17 15.89 -5.96 -0.63
C ALA A 17 16.16 -4.65 0.12
N SER A 18 17.07 -3.85 -0.42
CA SER A 18 17.45 -2.56 0.14
C SER A 18 16.89 -1.43 -0.71
N LEU A 19 15.78 -0.83 -0.28
CA LEU A 19 15.26 0.40 -0.88
C LEU A 19 15.80 1.62 -0.13
N THR A 20 15.99 2.73 -0.82
CA THR A 20 16.33 4.01 -0.17
C THR A 20 15.14 4.60 0.57
N GLN A 21 15.38 5.59 1.43
CA GLN A 21 14.30 6.27 2.14
C GLN A 21 13.40 6.98 1.13
N GLU A 22 14.02 7.61 0.15
CA GLU A 22 13.41 8.41 -0.91
C GLU A 22 12.54 7.52 -1.80
N GLN A 23 13.03 6.35 -2.20
CA GLN A 23 12.24 5.38 -2.98
C GLN A 23 11.00 4.91 -2.20
N MET A 24 11.15 4.51 -0.94
CA MET A 24 10.01 4.07 -0.13
C MET A 24 9.00 5.20 0.10
N MET A 25 9.48 6.43 0.32
CA MET A 25 8.62 7.61 0.44
C MET A 25 7.88 7.91 -0.86
N ALA A 26 8.54 7.79 -2.02
CA ALA A 26 7.93 7.98 -3.33
C ALA A 26 6.85 6.92 -3.58
N VAL A 27 7.14 5.64 -3.26
CA VAL A 27 6.17 4.54 -3.31
C VAL A 27 4.95 4.87 -2.46
N LEU A 28 5.12 5.14 -1.16
CA LEU A 28 3.97 5.32 -0.26
C LEU A 28 3.12 6.55 -0.62
N ARG A 29 3.75 7.64 -1.07
CA ARG A 29 3.04 8.84 -1.53
C ARG A 29 2.35 8.67 -2.87
N GLY A 30 2.89 7.80 -3.73
CA GLY A 30 2.35 7.51 -5.05
C GLY A 30 1.12 6.61 -5.02
N ILE A 31 0.90 5.84 -3.96
CA ILE A 31 -0.25 4.94 -3.83
C ILE A 31 -1.51 5.77 -3.55
N GLY A 32 -2.46 5.69 -4.48
CA GLY A 32 -3.79 6.29 -4.35
C GLY A 32 -4.90 5.23 -4.38
N VAL A 33 -6.08 5.63 -3.94
CA VAL A 33 -7.31 4.84 -4.01
C VAL A 33 -8.43 5.65 -4.65
N ARG A 34 -9.15 5.01 -5.56
CA ARG A 34 -10.38 5.52 -6.15
C ARG A 34 -11.56 4.72 -5.62
N SER A 35 -12.53 5.40 -5.01
CA SER A 35 -13.73 4.75 -4.48
C SER A 35 -14.52 4.09 -5.60
N ARG A 36 -15.11 2.93 -5.29
CA ARG A 36 -16.10 2.23 -6.12
C ARG A 36 -17.53 2.43 -5.60
N ASP A 37 -17.72 3.25 -4.57
CA ASP A 37 -19.04 3.52 -4.01
C ASP A 37 -19.93 4.15 -5.09
N THR A 38 -20.81 3.33 -5.65
CA THR A 38 -21.87 3.73 -6.57
C THR A 38 -23.02 4.25 -5.74
N ILE A 39 -23.02 5.54 -5.38
CA ILE A 39 -24.28 6.18 -5.00
C ILE A 39 -25.06 6.37 -6.30
N ALA A 40 -26.03 5.48 -6.53
CA ALA A 40 -27.04 5.67 -7.55
C ALA A 40 -27.69 7.05 -7.36
N GLY A 41 -27.38 7.98 -8.28
CA GLY A 41 -28.15 9.21 -8.48
C GLY A 41 -27.56 10.54 -8.01
N PHE A 42 -26.44 10.60 -7.26
CA PHE A 42 -25.99 11.89 -6.69
C PHE A 42 -24.50 12.25 -6.84
N ASP A 43 -23.68 11.46 -7.51
CA ASP A 43 -22.24 11.76 -7.60
C ASP A 43 -21.69 11.83 -9.03
N VAL A 44 -22.28 12.72 -9.83
CA VAL A 44 -21.84 13.01 -11.20
C VAL A 44 -20.52 13.82 -11.23
N PHE A 45 -19.97 14.21 -10.06
CA PHE A 45 -18.77 15.07 -10.00
C PHE A 45 -17.55 14.49 -9.23
N SER A 46 -17.65 13.45 -8.39
CA SER A 46 -16.48 12.99 -7.61
C SER A 46 -15.73 11.77 -8.17
N ALA A 47 -16.14 11.21 -9.31
CA ALA A 47 -15.64 9.91 -9.80
C ALA A 47 -14.19 9.90 -10.35
N LYS A 48 -13.50 11.05 -10.43
CA LYS A 48 -12.16 11.14 -11.06
C LYS A 48 -10.98 11.25 -10.10
N ASP A 49 -11.19 11.75 -8.89
CA ASP A 49 -10.05 12.10 -8.03
C ASP A 49 -9.62 10.91 -7.18
N SER A 50 -8.42 10.40 -7.45
CA SER A 50 -7.75 9.42 -6.59
C SER A 50 -7.35 10.11 -5.29
N SER A 51 -7.71 9.51 -4.16
CA SER A 51 -7.30 9.97 -2.84
C SER A 51 -6.04 9.24 -2.38
N PRO A 52 -5.08 9.89 -1.70
CA PRO A 52 -3.88 9.22 -1.20
C PRO A 52 -4.24 8.08 -0.23
N ALA A 53 -3.65 6.90 -0.42
CA ALA A 53 -3.80 5.80 0.54
C ALA A 53 -3.12 6.11 1.88
N PHE A 54 -2.01 6.86 1.80
CA PHE A 54 -1.22 7.32 2.92
C PHE A 54 -1.08 8.84 2.88
N THR A 55 -1.23 9.50 4.01
CA THR A 55 -0.84 10.90 4.16
C THR A 55 0.68 11.03 4.23
N SER A 56 1.22 12.22 3.96
CA SER A 56 2.66 12.49 4.08
C SER A 56 3.26 12.13 5.45
N PRO A 57 2.60 12.43 6.59
CA PRO A 57 3.08 11.98 7.90
C PRO A 57 3.06 10.46 8.07
N GLU A 58 1.99 9.79 7.65
CA GLU A 58 1.89 8.32 7.70
C GLU A 58 2.99 7.66 6.85
N ALA A 59 3.20 8.13 5.62
CA ALA A 59 4.27 7.66 4.75
C ALA A 59 5.65 7.84 5.41
N SER A 60 5.90 9.01 6.01
CA SER A 60 7.18 9.31 6.69
C SER A 60 7.41 8.40 7.91
N LEU A 61 6.34 8.06 8.62
CA LEU A 61 6.39 7.15 9.77
C LEU A 61 6.62 5.70 9.34
N LEU A 62 5.93 5.23 8.29
CA LEU A 62 5.95 3.83 7.86
C LEU A 62 7.21 3.47 7.05
N ALA A 63 7.73 4.40 6.25
CA ALA A 63 8.86 4.17 5.35
C ALA A 63 10.08 3.49 6.01
N PRO A 64 10.63 3.97 7.15
CA PRO A 64 11.81 3.34 7.74
C PRO A 64 11.55 1.89 8.18
N TYR A 65 10.37 1.61 8.72
CA TYR A 65 10.00 0.26 9.16
C TYR A 65 9.79 -0.69 7.98
N LEU A 66 9.21 -0.21 6.87
CA LEU A 66 8.95 -1.05 5.70
C LEU A 66 10.24 -1.44 5.01
N ARG A 67 11.16 -0.48 4.88
CA ARG A 67 12.52 -0.72 4.39
C ARG A 67 13.23 -1.75 5.25
N GLN A 68 13.18 -1.59 6.58
CA GLN A 68 13.79 -2.54 7.49
C GLN A 68 13.17 -3.94 7.38
N ALA A 69 11.85 -4.03 7.19
CA ALA A 69 11.16 -5.30 6.98
C ALA A 69 11.62 -5.96 5.69
N LEU A 70 11.63 -5.26 4.55
CA LEU A 70 12.08 -5.80 3.26
C LEU A 70 13.57 -6.19 3.26
N ALA A 71 14.40 -5.48 4.02
CA ALA A 71 15.82 -5.81 4.19
C ALA A 71 16.05 -7.05 5.06
N LYS A 72 15.07 -7.45 5.89
CA LYS A 72 15.13 -8.63 6.77
C LYS A 72 14.31 -9.81 6.26
N ALA A 73 13.38 -9.57 5.34
CA ALA A 73 12.53 -10.58 4.74
C ALA A 73 13.40 -11.66 4.08
N SER A 74 13.06 -12.92 4.30
CA SER A 74 13.57 -14.00 3.46
C SER A 74 12.82 -14.00 2.11
N PRO A 75 13.30 -14.74 1.11
CA PRO A 75 12.55 -14.97 -0.12
C PRO A 75 11.13 -15.50 0.10
N LYS A 76 10.82 -16.09 1.27
CA LYS A 76 9.49 -16.62 1.58
C LYS A 76 8.62 -15.66 2.37
N ASP A 77 9.13 -14.49 2.74
CA ASP A 77 8.41 -13.53 3.58
C ASP A 77 7.87 -12.36 2.78
N MET A 78 6.76 -11.82 3.27
CA MET A 78 6.16 -10.56 2.83
C MET A 78 6.24 -9.55 3.98
N ALA A 79 6.61 -8.31 3.67
CA ALA A 79 6.57 -7.23 4.65
C ALA A 79 5.13 -6.73 4.80
N THR A 80 4.52 -6.93 5.96
CA THR A 80 3.12 -6.56 6.20
C THR A 80 2.98 -5.35 7.13
N PHE A 81 1.99 -4.52 6.84
CA PHE A 81 1.68 -3.33 7.62
C PHE A 81 0.23 -3.28 8.03
N TYR A 82 0.01 -2.66 9.18
CA TYR A 82 -1.30 -2.36 9.73
C TYR A 82 -1.18 -1.04 10.49
N ALA A 83 -1.98 -0.06 10.09
CA ALA A 83 -2.07 1.25 10.71
C ALA A 83 -3.53 1.50 11.10
N LEU A 84 -3.73 1.85 12.37
CA LEU A 84 -5.00 2.33 12.89
C LEU A 84 -4.87 3.84 13.10
N THR A 85 -5.72 4.61 12.45
CA THR A 85 -5.79 6.06 12.62
C THR A 85 -7.18 6.46 13.09
N ARG A 86 -7.26 7.63 13.73
CA ARG A 86 -8.52 8.22 14.18
C ARG A 86 -8.80 9.46 13.37
N ASP A 87 -9.96 9.46 12.72
CA ASP A 87 -10.53 10.60 12.04
C ASP A 87 -11.68 11.15 12.89
N VAL A 88 -11.77 12.48 13.02
CA VAL A 88 -12.80 13.13 13.85
C VAL A 88 -14.21 12.84 13.36
N SER A 89 -14.39 12.69 12.04
CA SER A 89 -15.70 12.49 11.41
C SER A 89 -16.02 11.02 11.14
N LYS A 90 -15.01 10.20 10.83
CA LYS A 90 -15.19 8.80 10.41
C LYS A 90 -14.81 7.78 11.49
N GLY A 91 -14.32 8.25 12.63
CA GLY A 91 -13.88 7.38 13.73
C GLY A 91 -12.59 6.64 13.41
N GLU A 92 -12.51 5.38 13.83
CA GLU A 92 -11.35 4.54 13.61
C GLU A 92 -11.26 4.07 12.15
N LEU A 93 -10.08 4.21 11.56
CA LEU A 93 -9.80 3.86 10.17
C LEU A 93 -8.56 2.97 10.08
N ILE A 94 -8.65 1.92 9.29
CA ILE A 94 -7.59 0.93 9.09
C ILE A 94 -7.00 1.09 7.70
N THR A 95 -5.68 1.19 7.64
CA THR A 95 -4.88 1.03 6.43
C THR A 95 -3.94 -0.15 6.62
N SER A 96 -4.10 -1.21 5.82
CA SER A 96 -3.34 -2.45 5.99
C SER A 96 -3.06 -3.14 4.67
N GLY A 97 -2.04 -3.99 4.67
CA GLY A 97 -1.61 -4.66 3.47
C GLY A 97 -0.24 -5.31 3.62
N GLY A 98 0.39 -5.57 2.49
CA GLY A 98 1.74 -6.12 2.44
C GLY A 98 2.46 -5.75 1.16
N MET A 99 3.77 -5.94 1.16
CA MET A 99 4.62 -5.68 0.01
C MET A 99 5.79 -6.65 -0.06
N PHE A 100 6.24 -6.89 -1.28
CA PHE A 100 7.37 -7.74 -1.59
C PHE A 100 8.01 -7.34 -2.92
N LEU A 101 9.25 -7.76 -3.16
CA LEU A 101 9.97 -7.50 -4.40
C LEU A 101 10.07 -8.73 -5.28
N ARG A 102 10.06 -8.51 -6.59
CA ARG A 102 10.52 -9.47 -7.59
C ARG A 102 11.29 -8.77 -8.70
N GLY A 103 12.56 -9.12 -8.84
CA GLY A 103 13.49 -8.38 -9.68
C GLY A 103 13.48 -6.90 -9.28
N ARG A 104 13.12 -6.03 -10.24
CA ARG A 104 13.00 -4.59 -10.03
C ARG A 104 11.59 -4.12 -9.65
N TYR A 105 10.61 -5.02 -9.64
CA TYR A 105 9.22 -4.66 -9.38
C TYR A 105 8.88 -4.80 -7.91
N LEU A 106 8.31 -3.74 -7.34
CA LEU A 106 7.71 -3.75 -6.02
C LEU A 106 6.21 -4.02 -6.16
N TYR A 107 5.76 -5.10 -5.55
CA TYR A 107 4.36 -5.45 -5.43
C TYR A 107 3.83 -4.91 -4.12
N VAL A 108 2.73 -4.16 -4.16
CA VAL A 108 2.04 -3.62 -2.98
C VAL A 108 0.58 -4.04 -3.01
N ILE A 109 0.16 -4.78 -1.99
CA ILE A 109 -1.22 -5.19 -1.76
C ILE A 109 -1.80 -4.24 -0.72
N LEU A 110 -2.84 -3.50 -1.09
CA LEU A 110 -3.58 -2.62 -0.17
C LEU A 110 -4.93 -3.27 0.17
N ALA A 111 -4.97 -4.08 1.22
CA ALA A 111 -6.17 -4.80 1.63
C ALA A 111 -7.24 -3.84 2.20
N ASN A 112 -6.79 -2.89 3.03
CA ASN A 112 -7.63 -1.87 3.63
C ASN A 112 -7.00 -0.50 3.38
N ALA A 113 -7.82 0.48 2.99
CA ALA A 113 -7.39 1.85 2.77
C ALA A 113 -8.35 2.78 3.50
N ARG A 114 -7.91 3.32 4.64
CA ARG A 114 -8.74 4.18 5.51
C ARG A 114 -10.14 3.59 5.72
N THR A 115 -10.21 2.29 5.94
CA THR A 115 -11.46 1.53 6.00
C THR A 115 -11.91 1.41 7.45
N SER A 116 -13.17 1.74 7.73
CA SER A 116 -13.72 1.58 9.08
C SER A 116 -13.78 0.09 9.48
N PRO A 117 -13.36 -0.31 10.69
CA PRO A 117 -13.52 -1.68 11.19
C PRO A 117 -14.99 -2.09 11.35
N TYR A 118 -15.90 -1.11 11.32
CA TYR A 118 -17.35 -1.29 11.40
C TYR A 118 -18.01 -1.35 10.01
N SER A 119 -17.24 -1.34 8.91
CA SER A 119 -17.80 -1.37 7.56
C SER A 119 -18.46 -2.72 7.27
N THR A 120 -19.76 -2.72 7.01
CA THR A 120 -20.63 -3.91 6.87
C THR A 120 -20.72 -4.48 5.45
N GLN A 121 -19.62 -4.46 4.67
CA GLN A 121 -19.65 -5.07 3.32
C GLN A 121 -19.69 -6.60 3.34
N TYR A 122 -19.48 -7.20 4.51
CA TYR A 122 -19.86 -8.56 4.83
C TYR A 122 -20.95 -8.49 5.91
N GLU A 123 -21.88 -9.43 5.92
CA GLU A 123 -23.00 -9.59 6.87
C GLU A 123 -22.54 -9.88 8.32
N ASN A 124 -21.46 -9.26 8.77
CA ASN A 124 -20.89 -9.48 10.09
C ASN A 124 -21.39 -8.35 11.00
N ALA A 125 -22.21 -8.71 11.99
CA ALA A 125 -22.68 -7.80 13.03
C ALA A 125 -21.56 -7.36 14.02
N HIS A 126 -20.34 -7.86 13.82
CA HIS A 126 -19.20 -7.66 14.73
C HIS A 126 -18.04 -6.95 14.05
N THR A 127 -17.28 -6.20 14.85
CA THR A 127 -16.02 -5.58 14.46
C THR A 127 -15.03 -6.63 13.98
N VAL A 128 -14.42 -6.41 12.82
CA VAL A 128 -13.39 -7.32 12.31
C VAL A 128 -12.01 -6.80 12.74
N ASP A 129 -11.39 -7.45 13.72
CA ASP A 129 -9.97 -7.21 14.01
C ASP A 129 -9.12 -7.98 12.99
N THR A 130 -8.41 -7.24 12.13
CA THR A 130 -7.55 -7.79 11.08
C THR A 130 -6.06 -7.59 11.36
N ARG A 131 -5.68 -7.20 12.59
CA ARG A 131 -4.27 -6.94 12.96
C ARG A 131 -3.35 -8.14 12.70
N ASP A 132 -3.83 -9.34 13.01
CA ASP A 132 -3.08 -10.59 12.80
C ASP A 132 -3.20 -11.13 11.37
N ARG A 133 -4.06 -10.51 10.56
CA ARG A 133 -4.34 -10.89 9.16
C ARG A 133 -4.44 -9.63 8.28
N PRO A 134 -3.36 -8.84 8.17
CA PRO A 134 -3.39 -7.50 7.57
C PRO A 134 -3.73 -7.50 6.07
N LEU A 135 -3.66 -8.67 5.43
CA LEU A 135 -4.01 -8.89 4.02
C LEU A 135 -5.50 -9.20 3.80
N ILE A 136 -6.31 -9.36 4.86
CA ILE A 136 -7.75 -9.60 4.72
C ILE A 136 -8.49 -8.25 4.58
N PRO A 137 -9.19 -8.02 3.45
CA PRO A 137 -9.96 -6.80 3.28
C PRO A 137 -11.23 -6.83 4.14
N ILE A 138 -11.48 -5.77 4.91
CA ILE A 138 -12.71 -5.54 5.65
C ILE A 138 -13.87 -5.27 4.68
N ALA A 139 -13.59 -4.54 3.59
CA ALA A 139 -14.58 -4.17 2.60
C ALA A 139 -13.99 -4.31 1.17
N ARG A 140 -14.09 -5.52 0.63
CA ARG A 140 -13.39 -5.94 -0.60
C ARG A 140 -13.67 -5.02 -1.78
N TYR A 141 -14.93 -4.67 -2.04
CA TYR A 141 -15.31 -4.01 -3.29
C TYR A 141 -15.34 -2.48 -3.23
N ARG A 142 -14.91 -1.84 -2.12
CA ARG A 142 -15.04 -0.38 -1.94
C ARG A 142 -14.12 0.51 -2.77
N PHE A 143 -12.99 -0.01 -3.24
CA PHE A 143 -12.01 0.84 -3.94
C PHE A 143 -11.15 0.05 -4.90
N VAL A 144 -10.58 0.77 -5.87
CA VAL A 144 -9.44 0.33 -6.67
C VAL A 144 -8.17 1.07 -6.25
N THR A 145 -7.05 0.39 -6.28
CA THR A 145 -5.73 1.00 -6.16
C THR A 145 -5.31 1.70 -7.45
N THR A 146 -4.52 2.75 -7.29
CA THR A 146 -3.90 3.53 -8.38
C THR A 146 -2.48 3.89 -7.97
N PHE A 147 -1.64 4.28 -8.93
CA PHE A 147 -0.30 4.74 -8.64
C PHE A 147 0.07 6.00 -9.45
N THR A 148 0.90 6.84 -8.86
CA THR A 148 1.47 8.03 -9.51
C THR A 148 2.95 8.15 -9.12
N PRO A 149 3.87 8.39 -10.08
CA PRO A 149 3.60 8.65 -11.48
C PRO A 149 3.22 7.39 -12.27
N GLU A 150 2.43 7.58 -13.33
CA GLU A 150 1.99 6.49 -14.23
C GLU A 150 3.18 5.82 -14.94
N SER A 151 4.28 6.56 -15.16
CA SER A 151 5.52 6.02 -15.75
C SER A 151 6.14 4.87 -14.95
N ALA A 152 5.88 4.81 -13.64
CA ALA A 152 6.37 3.73 -12.78
C ALA A 152 5.28 2.68 -12.48
N TRP A 153 4.04 2.87 -12.95
CA TRP A 153 2.95 1.93 -12.70
C TRP A 153 2.92 0.85 -13.78
N ILE A 154 3.10 -0.41 -13.37
CA ILE A 154 2.97 -1.57 -14.26
C ILE A 154 1.52 -2.06 -14.24
N PRO A 155 0.83 -2.13 -15.39
CA PRO A 155 -0.49 -2.74 -15.47
C PRO A 155 -0.44 -4.22 -15.07
N ASN A 156 -1.32 -4.63 -14.13
CA ASN A 156 -1.33 -6.00 -13.58
C ASN A 156 -1.40 -7.10 -14.66
N LYS A 157 -2.05 -6.83 -15.81
CA LYS A 157 -2.12 -7.78 -16.93
C LYS A 157 -0.75 -8.16 -17.50
N GLN A 158 0.26 -7.28 -17.40
CA GLN A 158 1.60 -7.53 -17.94
C GLN A 158 2.40 -8.51 -17.08
N VAL A 159 2.06 -8.59 -15.79
CA VAL A 159 2.78 -9.41 -14.82
C VAL A 159 2.02 -10.67 -14.44
N ARG A 160 0.72 -10.79 -14.80
CA ARG A 160 -0.21 -11.82 -14.27
C ARG A 160 0.33 -13.24 -14.35
N ASP A 161 0.89 -13.59 -15.50
CA ASP A 161 1.29 -14.96 -15.82
C ASP A 161 2.77 -15.25 -15.45
N GLN A 162 3.50 -14.27 -14.90
CA GLN A 162 4.95 -14.38 -14.68
C GLN A 162 5.35 -14.85 -13.27
N ASP A 163 4.50 -14.63 -12.27
CA ASP A 163 4.96 -14.65 -10.88
C ASP A 163 4.09 -15.50 -9.90
N GLY A 164 3.00 -16.14 -10.33
CA GLY A 164 2.23 -17.08 -9.50
C GLY A 164 1.47 -16.48 -8.30
N TYR A 165 1.32 -15.16 -8.27
CA TYR A 165 0.65 -14.38 -7.21
C TYR A 165 -0.86 -14.21 -7.44
N GLU A 166 -1.41 -14.81 -8.50
CA GLU A 166 -2.85 -14.90 -8.81
C GLU A 166 -3.68 -15.37 -7.60
N ARG A 167 -3.06 -16.15 -6.70
CA ARG A 167 -3.67 -16.68 -5.47
C ARG A 167 -4.03 -15.63 -4.42
N TYR A 168 -3.48 -14.41 -4.54
CA TYR A 168 -3.75 -13.31 -3.60
C TYR A 168 -4.80 -12.31 -4.08
N LEU A 169 -5.28 -12.40 -5.32
CA LEU A 169 -5.73 -11.20 -6.01
C LEU A 169 -7.23 -11.02 -6.15
N ASP A 170 -7.72 -10.04 -5.40
CA ASP A 170 -8.49 -8.98 -6.05
C ASP A 170 -7.49 -8.03 -6.74
N GLU A 171 -7.41 -8.07 -8.09
CA GLU A 171 -6.52 -7.21 -8.88
C GLU A 171 -6.74 -5.72 -8.57
N SER A 172 -7.93 -5.35 -8.08
CA SER A 172 -8.24 -3.98 -7.71
C SER A 172 -7.52 -3.51 -6.45
N LYS A 173 -6.77 -4.39 -5.76
CA LYS A 173 -6.02 -4.08 -4.53
C LYS A 173 -4.51 -4.14 -4.73
N LEU A 174 -4.05 -4.49 -5.92
CA LEU A 174 -2.64 -4.62 -6.24
C LEU A 174 -2.13 -3.37 -6.97
N VAL A 175 -0.95 -2.93 -6.56
CA VAL A 175 -0.12 -2.00 -7.32
C VAL A 175 1.22 -2.67 -7.59
N VAL A 176 1.66 -2.63 -8.85
CA VAL A 176 2.99 -3.10 -9.25
C VAL A 176 3.78 -1.91 -9.74
N ILE A 177 4.92 -1.68 -9.11
CA ILE A 177 5.72 -0.46 -9.26
C ILE A 177 7.09 -0.84 -9.80
N ASP A 178 7.48 -0.18 -10.88
CA ASP A 178 8.84 -0.26 -11.40
C ASP A 178 9.75 0.73 -10.67
N LEU A 179 10.66 0.19 -9.85
CA LEU A 179 11.54 1.00 -9.02
C LEU A 179 12.52 1.85 -9.83
N ASP A 180 12.86 1.43 -11.07
CA ASP A 180 13.77 2.18 -11.95
C ASP A 180 13.12 3.45 -12.53
N HIS A 181 11.78 3.50 -12.55
CA HIS A 181 11.00 4.61 -13.11
C HIS A 181 10.38 5.51 -12.03
N LEU A 182 10.77 5.32 -10.76
CA LEU A 182 10.36 6.21 -9.67
C LEU A 182 11.09 7.56 -9.76
N PRO A 183 10.39 8.67 -9.52
CA PRO A 183 11.04 9.97 -9.46
C PRO A 183 11.91 10.02 -8.20
N GLU A 184 13.13 10.51 -8.35
CA GLU A 184 13.95 10.87 -7.20
C GLU A 184 13.24 12.00 -6.45
N LEU A 185 12.79 11.74 -5.21
CA LEU A 185 12.30 12.81 -4.36
C LEU A 185 13.48 13.75 -4.07
N PRO A 186 13.35 15.07 -4.28
CA PRO A 186 14.42 15.99 -3.95
C PRO A 186 14.76 15.84 -2.46
N ALA A 187 16.04 15.65 -2.16
CA ALA A 187 16.54 15.63 -0.80
C ALA A 187 16.06 16.90 -0.09
N ARG A 188 15.55 16.76 1.15
CA ARG A 188 15.11 17.91 1.96
C ARG A 188 16.26 18.93 1.97
N PRO A 189 16.06 20.19 1.55
CA PRO A 189 17.14 21.16 1.55
C PRO A 189 17.68 21.31 2.98
N THR A 190 18.98 21.08 3.15
CA THR A 190 19.70 21.33 4.40
C THR A 190 19.58 22.81 4.69
N GLN A 191 18.66 23.18 5.60
CA GLN A 191 18.50 24.57 5.99
C GLN A 191 19.79 24.97 6.72
N PRO A 192 20.57 25.95 6.23
CA PRO A 192 21.78 26.38 6.92
C PRO A 192 21.36 26.94 8.28
N LEU A 193 22.00 26.44 9.34
CA LEU A 193 21.89 26.98 10.69
C LEU A 193 22.37 28.44 10.64
N THR A 194 21.44 29.39 10.64
CA THR A 194 21.78 30.79 10.85
C THR A 194 22.21 30.96 12.30
N PRO A 195 23.47 31.32 12.61
CA PRO A 195 23.84 31.63 13.98
C PRO A 195 23.10 32.91 14.39
N GLN A 196 22.32 32.83 15.46
CA GLN A 196 21.78 34.03 16.10
C GLN A 196 22.95 34.83 16.69
N ARG A 197 23.03 36.10 16.33
CA ARG A 197 23.92 37.10 16.93
C ARG A 197 23.19 37.81 18.06
#